data_AF-A0A1I7XBX1-F1
#
_entry.id   AF-A0A1I7XBX1-F1
#
_cell.length_a   1.000
_cell.length_b   1.000
_cell.length_c   1.000
_cell.angle_alpha   90.00
_cell.angle_beta   90.00
_cell.angle_gamma   90.00
#
_symmetry.space_group_name_H-M   'P 1'
#
loop_
_entity.id
_entity.type
_entity.pdbx_description
1 polymer ?
#
loop_
_entity_poly.entity_id
_entity_poly.type
_entity_poly.pdbx_seq_one_letter_code
_entity_poly.pdbx_strand_id
1 'polypeptide(L)'
;MISRLSSFPNGVLENLSKAAISTYNHAAADQQKLQDGYYDCWEEDVDRRAANVRERKRMCSINVAFIELRNYIPTFPYEKRLSKIDTLNLAIAYINMLEDVLRSTEQPHKHIRKCVAMSRSGHPEAPIWSTSDLIARLSWIKWKRLGISPIV
;
A
#
# COMPACT_ATOMS: atom_id res chain seq x y z
N MET A 1 54.18 -73.77 43.76
CA MET A 1 52.82 -73.22 43.90
C MET A 1 52.71 -71.97 43.03
N ILE A 2 52.65 -72.14 41.70
CA ILE A 2 52.49 -71.02 40.75
C ILE A 2 51.34 -71.41 39.82
N SER A 3 50.19 -70.77 40.01
CA SER A 3 48.95 -71.03 39.29
C SER A 3 48.69 -69.93 38.25
N ARG A 4 48.88 -70.31 36.99
CA ARG A 4 48.18 -69.90 35.76
C ARG A 4 47.59 -68.48 35.68
N LEU A 5 48.24 -67.68 34.84
CA LEU A 5 47.64 -66.56 34.10
C LEU A 5 46.53 -67.10 33.17
N SER A 6 45.29 -66.65 33.37
CA SER A 6 44.17 -66.90 32.45
C SER A 6 44.14 -65.84 31.34
N SER A 7 44.12 -66.33 30.11
CA SER A 7 44.04 -65.54 28.88
C SER A 7 42.66 -64.88 28.78
N PHE A 8 42.62 -63.54 28.71
CA PHE A 8 41.39 -62.82 28.34
C PHE A 8 41.14 -62.95 26.83
N PRO A 9 39.89 -63.12 26.36
CA PRO A 9 39.59 -63.25 24.95
C PRO A 9 39.65 -61.89 24.24
N ASN A 10 40.43 -61.82 23.14
CA ASN A 10 40.73 -60.62 22.33
C ASN A 10 39.50 -59.92 21.69
N GLY A 11 38.28 -60.44 21.82
CA GLY A 11 37.07 -59.89 21.20
C GLY A 11 36.31 -58.84 22.01
N VAL A 12 36.58 -58.70 23.31
CA VAL A 12 35.80 -57.80 24.19
C VAL A 12 36.15 -56.32 23.94
N LEU A 13 37.42 -56.01 23.69
CA LEU A 13 37.88 -54.64 23.48
C LEU A 13 37.45 -54.06 22.11
N GLU A 14 37.40 -54.89 21.06
CA GLU A 14 36.90 -54.43 19.75
C GLU A 14 35.40 -54.12 19.77
N ASN A 15 34.61 -54.90 20.49
CA ASN A 15 33.16 -54.70 20.57
C ASN A 15 32.80 -53.45 21.38
N LEU A 16 33.58 -53.15 22.43
CA LEU A 16 33.45 -51.91 23.20
C LEU A 16 33.83 -50.68 22.37
N SER A 17 34.87 -50.79 21.53
CA SER A 17 35.28 -49.70 20.61
C SER A 17 34.22 -49.46 19.52
N LYS A 18 33.70 -50.51 18.88
CA LYS A 18 32.64 -50.40 17.86
C LYS A 18 31.34 -49.85 18.45
N ALA A 19 30.97 -50.25 19.66
CA ALA A 19 29.83 -49.69 20.37
C ALA A 19 30.04 -48.20 20.67
N ALA A 20 31.19 -47.81 21.24
CA ALA A 20 31.49 -46.41 21.55
C ALA A 20 31.49 -45.51 20.30
N ILE A 21 32.04 -45.99 19.19
CA ILE A 21 32.03 -45.27 17.90
C ILE A 21 30.61 -45.17 17.33
N SER A 22 29.80 -46.23 17.43
CA SER A 22 28.40 -46.21 17.03
C SER A 22 27.58 -45.21 17.85
N THR A 23 27.77 -45.18 19.18
CA THR A 23 27.10 -44.22 20.07
C THR A 23 27.57 -42.79 19.79
N TYR A 24 28.87 -42.60 19.50
CA TYR A 24 29.44 -41.30 19.12
C TYR A 24 28.88 -40.81 17.77
N ASN A 25 28.79 -41.67 16.77
CA ASN A 25 28.23 -41.34 15.45
C ASN A 25 26.72 -41.03 15.54
N HIS A 26 25.97 -41.73 16.40
CA HIS A 26 24.56 -41.40 16.67
C HIS A 26 24.38 -40.08 17.43
N ALA A 27 25.24 -39.79 18.42
CA ALA A 27 25.21 -38.53 19.16
C ALA A 27 25.57 -37.32 18.27
N ALA A 28 26.50 -37.49 17.33
CA ALA A 28 26.86 -36.46 16.35
C ALA A 28 25.73 -36.21 15.33
N ALA A 29 25.02 -37.25 14.90
CA ALA A 29 23.87 -37.12 13.99
C ALA A 29 22.66 -36.42 14.63
N ASP A 30 22.44 -36.60 15.94
CA ASP A 30 21.39 -35.90 16.70
C ASP A 30 21.73 -34.42 16.95
N GLN A 31 23.02 -34.07 17.15
CA GLN A 31 23.45 -32.67 17.26
C GLN A 31 23.25 -31.88 15.97
N GLN A 32 23.34 -32.54 14.81
CA GLN A 32 23.16 -31.88 13.50
C GLN A 32 21.68 -31.63 13.19
N LYS A 33 20.76 -32.51 13.65
CA LYS A 33 19.31 -32.34 13.46
C LYS A 33 18.67 -31.18 14.26
N LEU A 34 19.31 -30.72 15.34
CA LEU A 34 18.84 -29.57 16.10
C LEU A 34 19.25 -28.22 15.48
N GLN A 35 20.21 -28.21 14.55
CA GLN A 35 20.58 -27.00 13.81
C GLN A 35 19.67 -26.77 12.60
N ASP A 36 19.30 -27.81 11.85
CA ASP A 36 18.56 -27.64 10.60
C ASP A 36 17.09 -27.19 10.79
N GLY A 37 16.44 -27.57 11.89
CA GLY A 37 15.03 -27.23 12.16
C GLY A 37 14.79 -25.84 12.78
N TYR A 38 15.85 -25.16 13.22
CA TYR A 38 15.74 -23.83 13.87
C TYR A 38 15.80 -22.68 12.85
N TYR A 39 16.41 -22.88 11.68
CA TYR A 39 16.60 -21.81 10.68
C TYR A 39 15.44 -21.65 9.70
N ASP A 40 14.62 -22.67 9.49
CA ASP A 40 13.48 -22.65 8.54
C ASP A 40 12.36 -21.70 9.01
N CYS A 41 12.10 -21.65 10.32
CA CYS A 41 11.10 -20.76 10.94
C CYS A 41 11.46 -19.26 10.81
N TRP A 42 12.75 -18.92 10.67
CA TRP A 42 13.18 -17.53 10.45
C TRP A 42 13.01 -17.07 9.01
N GLU A 43 13.01 -17.99 8.04
CA GLU A 43 12.92 -17.67 6.62
C GLU A 43 11.50 -17.25 6.22
N GLU A 44 10.47 -17.97 6.70
CA GLU A 44 9.07 -17.55 6.54
C GLU A 44 8.79 -16.17 7.15
N ASP A 45 9.42 -15.86 8.29
CA ASP A 45 9.33 -14.56 8.94
C ASP A 45 10.09 -13.47 8.18
N VAL A 46 11.21 -13.78 7.53
CA VAL A 46 11.92 -12.86 6.64
C VAL A 46 11.06 -12.54 5.41
N ASP A 47 10.45 -13.54 4.78
CA ASP A 47 9.61 -13.35 3.60
C ASP A 47 8.34 -12.57 3.91
N ARG A 48 7.69 -12.87 5.05
CA ARG A 48 6.54 -12.11 5.55
C ARG A 48 6.91 -10.67 5.88
N ARG A 49 8.06 -10.42 6.51
CA ARG A 49 8.57 -9.07 6.78
C ARG A 49 8.87 -8.33 5.46
N ALA A 50 9.52 -8.99 4.51
CA ALA A 50 9.83 -8.42 3.20
C ALA A 50 8.54 -8.07 2.43
N ALA A 51 7.53 -8.94 2.46
CA ALA A 51 6.22 -8.68 1.88
C ALA A 51 5.52 -7.47 2.53
N ASN A 52 5.53 -7.38 3.86
CA ASN A 52 4.97 -6.23 4.57
C ASN A 52 5.67 -4.92 4.21
N VAL A 53 7.00 -4.93 4.07
CA VAL A 53 7.77 -3.76 3.63
C VAL A 53 7.38 -3.36 2.20
N ARG A 54 7.25 -4.32 1.28
CA ARG A 54 6.80 -4.05 -0.09
C ARG A 54 5.42 -3.42 -0.12
N GLU A 55 4.46 -3.96 0.64
CA GLU A 55 3.10 -3.42 0.67
C GLU A 55 3.04 -2.03 1.31
N ARG A 56 3.81 -1.77 2.37
CA ARG A 56 3.93 -0.42 2.94
C ARG A 56 4.49 0.58 1.92
N LYS A 57 5.50 0.19 1.14
CA LYS A 57 6.03 1.04 0.05
C LYS A 57 4.98 1.29 -1.03
N ARG A 58 4.23 0.27 -1.45
CA ARG A 58 3.12 0.41 -2.40
C ARG A 58 2.06 1.37 -1.88
N MET A 59 1.64 1.21 -0.63
CA MET A 59 0.68 2.10 0.02
C MET A 59 1.19 3.53 0.18
N CYS A 60 2.47 3.70 0.50
CA CYS A 60 3.11 5.02 0.56
C CYS A 60 3.03 5.73 -0.80
N SER A 61 3.40 5.05 -1.89
CA SER A 61 3.31 5.58 -3.26
C SER A 61 1.89 6.01 -3.61
N ILE A 62 0.88 5.20 -3.26
CA ILE A 62 -0.54 5.56 -3.49
C ILE A 62 -0.93 6.79 -2.68
N ASN A 63 -0.52 6.87 -1.41
CA ASN A 63 -0.84 8.01 -0.56
C ASN A 63 -0.18 9.31 -1.06
N VAL A 64 1.03 9.24 -1.62
CA VAL A 64 1.71 10.37 -2.29
C VAL A 64 0.90 10.82 -3.50
N ALA A 65 0.52 9.90 -4.39
CA ALA A 65 -0.33 10.23 -5.55
C ALA A 65 -1.67 10.87 -5.14
N PHE A 66 -2.28 10.41 -4.04
CA PHE A 66 -3.48 11.03 -3.48
C PHE A 66 -3.24 12.43 -2.93
N ILE A 67 -2.04 12.74 -2.44
CA ILE A 67 -1.68 14.11 -2.00
C ILE A 67 -1.53 15.00 -3.23
N GLU A 68 -0.83 14.52 -4.26
CA GLU A 68 -0.67 15.24 -5.53
C GLU A 68 -2.03 15.52 -6.19
N LEU A 69 -2.93 14.53 -6.24
CA LEU A 69 -4.27 14.71 -6.77
C LEU A 69 -5.04 15.82 -6.04
N ARG A 70 -4.91 15.92 -4.72
CA ARG A 70 -5.58 16.98 -3.93
C ARG A 70 -5.11 18.38 -4.30
N ASN A 71 -3.89 18.55 -4.80
CA ASN A 71 -3.39 19.85 -5.21
C ASN A 71 -4.10 20.40 -6.47
N TYR A 72 -4.73 19.53 -7.26
CA TYR A 72 -5.47 19.90 -8.46
C TYR A 72 -6.98 20.03 -8.22
N ILE A 73 -7.44 19.66 -7.03
CA ILE A 73 -8.85 19.72 -6.67
C ILE A 73 -9.17 21.12 -6.12
N PRO A 74 -10.33 21.71 -6.46
CA PRO A 74 -10.74 22.98 -5.88
C PRO A 74 -11.03 22.84 -4.37
N THR A 75 -10.09 23.29 -3.53
CA THR A 75 -10.18 23.23 -2.05
C THR A 75 -10.16 24.60 -1.40
N PHE A 76 -10.69 24.72 -0.17
CA PHE A 76 -10.60 25.96 0.61
C PHE A 76 -9.19 26.16 1.21
N PRO A 77 -8.76 27.41 1.45
CA PRO A 77 -7.44 27.69 2.04
C PRO A 77 -7.17 27.06 3.42
N TYR A 78 -8.24 26.77 4.18
CA TYR A 78 -8.18 26.17 5.52
C TYR A 78 -9.01 24.88 5.59
N GLU A 79 -9.21 24.21 4.45
CA GLU A 79 -10.05 23.04 4.42
C GLU A 79 -9.42 21.87 5.16
N LYS A 80 -10.26 21.11 5.88
CA LYS A 80 -9.86 19.80 6.36
C LYS A 80 -9.47 18.91 5.16
N ARG A 81 -8.44 18.08 5.34
CA ARG A 81 -8.04 17.10 4.33
C ARG A 81 -9.23 16.23 3.90
N LEU A 82 -9.51 16.22 2.60
CA LEU A 82 -10.54 15.40 1.98
C LEU A 82 -10.26 13.90 2.17
N SER A 83 -11.34 13.13 2.42
CA SER A 83 -11.27 11.68 2.46
C SER A 83 -10.87 11.11 1.10
N LYS A 84 -10.46 9.84 1.03
CA LYS A 84 -10.08 9.21 -0.25
C LYS A 84 -11.27 9.20 -1.23
N ILE A 85 -12.47 8.89 -0.75
CA ILE A 85 -13.68 8.84 -1.58
C ILE A 85 -14.08 10.24 -2.06
N ASP A 86 -14.05 11.24 -1.17
CA ASP A 86 -14.40 12.62 -1.55
C ASP A 86 -13.40 13.17 -2.57
N THR A 87 -12.11 12.87 -2.40
CA THR A 87 -11.06 13.24 -3.35
C THR A 87 -11.37 12.67 -4.75
N LEU A 88 -11.76 11.40 -4.85
CA LEU A 88 -12.08 10.77 -6.13
C LEU A 88 -13.37 11.33 -6.75
N ASN A 89 -14.44 11.42 -5.97
CA ASN A 89 -15.73 11.95 -6.45
C ASN A 89 -15.58 13.39 -6.96
N LEU A 90 -14.85 14.22 -6.23
CA LEU A 90 -14.64 15.61 -6.60
C LEU A 90 -13.73 15.75 -7.82
N ALA A 91 -12.69 14.90 -7.94
CA ALA A 91 -11.86 14.87 -9.14
C ALA A 91 -12.67 14.49 -10.39
N ILE A 92 -13.52 13.46 -10.30
CA ILE A 92 -14.39 13.04 -11.41
C ILE A 92 -15.35 14.16 -11.81
N ALA A 93 -16.05 14.75 -10.84
CA ALA A 93 -16.96 15.86 -11.10
C ALA A 93 -16.23 17.06 -11.71
N TYR A 94 -15.03 17.38 -11.21
CA TYR A 94 -14.25 18.51 -11.72
C TYR A 94 -13.76 18.29 -13.14
N ILE A 95 -13.27 17.08 -13.48
CA ILE A 95 -12.90 16.73 -14.87
C ILE A 95 -14.10 16.88 -15.80
N ASN A 96 -15.24 16.27 -15.45
CA ASN A 96 -16.45 16.35 -16.26
C ASN A 96 -16.92 17.80 -16.49
N MET A 97 -16.82 18.65 -15.47
CA MET A 97 -17.12 20.08 -15.60
C MET A 97 -16.17 20.78 -16.57
N LEU A 98 -14.86 20.53 -16.44
CA LEU A 98 -13.86 21.14 -17.31
C LEU A 98 -14.05 20.70 -18.76
N GLU A 99 -14.37 19.42 -18.98
CA GLU A 99 -14.67 18.92 -20.32
C GLU A 99 -15.93 19.57 -20.92
N ASP A 100 -17.00 19.73 -20.14
CA ASP A 100 -18.22 20.41 -20.61
C ASP A 100 -17.95 21.87 -20.98
N VAL A 101 -17.15 22.55 -20.16
CA VAL A 101 -16.69 23.91 -20.45
C VAL A 101 -15.90 23.95 -21.77
N LEU A 102 -14.98 23.02 -21.99
CA LEU A 102 -14.15 22.95 -23.21
C LEU A 102 -14.97 22.59 -24.45
N ARG A 103 -16.04 21.81 -24.31
CA ARG A 103 -16.97 21.47 -25.41
C ARG A 103 -17.91 22.64 -25.75
N SER A 104 -18.14 23.55 -24.82
CA SER A 104 -19.03 24.69 -25.04
C SER A 104 -18.35 25.79 -25.87
N THR A 105 -19.11 26.44 -26.76
CA THR A 105 -18.65 27.61 -27.53
C THR A 105 -18.89 28.93 -26.79
N GLU A 106 -19.47 28.87 -25.59
CA GLU A 106 -19.80 30.02 -24.75
C GLU A 106 -18.63 30.37 -23.83
N GLN A 107 -18.64 31.58 -23.27
CA GLN A 107 -17.67 31.93 -22.23
C GLN A 107 -17.82 30.98 -21.02
N PRO A 108 -16.71 30.41 -20.47
CA PRO A 108 -16.76 29.40 -19.41
C PRO A 108 -17.65 29.77 -18.22
N HIS A 109 -17.56 31.02 -17.76
CA HIS A 109 -18.33 31.50 -16.62
C HIS A 109 -19.84 31.59 -16.92
N LYS A 110 -20.23 31.92 -18.16
CA LYS A 110 -21.64 31.94 -18.57
C LYS A 110 -22.19 30.51 -18.65
N HIS A 111 -21.43 29.61 -19.25
CA HIS A 111 -21.79 28.19 -19.36
C HIS A 111 -22.00 27.55 -17.98
N ILE A 112 -21.02 27.69 -17.07
CA ILE A 112 -21.12 27.13 -15.71
C ILE A 112 -22.34 27.72 -14.97
N ARG A 113 -22.61 29.03 -15.07
CA ARG A 113 -23.80 29.64 -14.44
C ARG A 113 -25.10 29.06 -14.97
N LYS A 114 -25.21 28.86 -16.28
CA LYS A 114 -26.38 28.23 -16.92
C LYS A 114 -26.57 26.80 -16.40
N CYS A 115 -25.51 26.00 -16.40
CA CYS A 115 -25.50 24.64 -15.86
C CYS A 115 -25.96 24.59 -14.40
N VAL A 116 -25.40 25.43 -13.55
CA VAL A 116 -25.79 25.52 -12.13
C VAL A 116 -27.25 25.95 -11.95
N ALA A 117 -27.76 26.84 -12.81
CA ALA A 117 -29.17 27.23 -12.79
C ALA A 117 -30.09 26.05 -13.17
N MET A 118 -29.72 25.29 -14.22
CA MET A 118 -30.46 24.09 -14.65
C MET A 118 -30.54 23.04 -13.53
N SER A 119 -29.44 22.83 -12.81
CA SER A 119 -29.39 21.89 -11.68
C SER A 119 -30.26 22.35 -10.51
N ARG A 120 -30.34 23.65 -10.23
CA ARG A 120 -31.21 24.22 -9.18
C ARG A 120 -32.69 24.14 -9.52
N SER A 121 -33.04 24.22 -10.80
CA SER A 121 -34.43 24.05 -11.26
C SER A 121 -34.86 22.59 -11.38
N GLY A 122 -33.98 21.62 -11.09
CA GLY A 122 -34.26 20.19 -11.26
C GLY A 122 -34.44 19.78 -12.72
N HIS A 123 -33.76 20.46 -13.65
CA HIS A 123 -33.90 20.19 -15.08
C HIS A 123 -33.39 18.76 -15.42
N PRO A 124 -34.08 17.98 -16.26
CA PRO A 124 -33.65 16.63 -16.64
C PRO A 124 -32.28 16.59 -17.32
N GLU A 125 -31.91 17.66 -18.05
CA GLU A 125 -30.60 17.80 -18.71
C GLU A 125 -29.56 18.53 -17.85
N ALA A 126 -29.77 18.61 -16.53
CA ALA A 126 -28.79 19.18 -15.63
C ALA A 126 -27.48 18.35 -15.68
N PRO A 127 -26.30 18.98 -15.75
CA PRO A 127 -25.06 18.24 -15.85
C PRO A 127 -24.75 17.44 -14.58
N ILE A 128 -24.32 16.19 -14.73
CA ILE A 128 -24.08 15.27 -13.61
C ILE A 128 -22.99 15.78 -12.67
N TRP A 129 -22.03 16.57 -13.17
CA TRP A 129 -20.96 17.15 -12.35
C TRP A 129 -21.45 18.22 -11.38
N SER A 130 -22.69 18.71 -11.50
CA SER A 130 -23.22 19.83 -10.70
C SER A 130 -23.59 19.43 -9.26
N THR A 131 -22.66 18.80 -8.54
CA THR A 131 -22.88 18.39 -7.15
C THR A 131 -22.85 19.61 -6.23
N SER A 132 -23.62 19.57 -5.13
CA SER A 132 -23.66 20.67 -4.15
C SER A 132 -22.27 21.02 -3.61
N ASP A 133 -21.42 20.02 -3.38
CA ASP A 133 -20.04 20.20 -2.90
C ASP A 133 -19.16 20.91 -3.95
N LEU A 134 -19.15 20.45 -5.21
CA LEU A 134 -18.37 21.11 -6.26
C LEU A 134 -18.83 22.56 -6.48
N ILE A 135 -20.14 22.80 -6.54
CA ILE A 135 -20.70 24.15 -6.74
C ILE A 135 -20.29 25.08 -5.59
N ALA A 136 -20.33 24.60 -4.34
CA ALA A 136 -19.93 25.39 -3.18
C ALA A 136 -18.44 25.80 -3.27
N ARG A 137 -17.57 24.88 -3.71
CA ARG A 137 -16.13 25.14 -3.89
C ARG A 137 -15.86 26.16 -5.00
N LEU A 138 -16.54 26.05 -6.14
CA LEU A 138 -16.39 26.99 -7.27
C LEU A 138 -16.76 28.42 -6.88
N SER A 139 -17.72 28.60 -5.96
CA SER A 139 -18.11 29.92 -5.46
C SER A 139 -17.02 30.62 -4.66
N TRP A 140 -16.10 29.86 -4.08
CA TRP A 140 -14.99 30.35 -3.27
C TRP A 140 -13.74 30.70 -4.09
N ILE A 141 -13.63 30.20 -5.31
CA ILE A 141 -12.48 30.49 -6.18
C ILE A 141 -12.58 31.96 -6.59
N LYS A 142 -11.70 32.79 -6.04
CA LYS A 142 -11.55 34.20 -6.45
C LYS A 142 -10.71 34.25 -7.72
N TRP A 143 -11.32 33.95 -8.86
CA TRP A 143 -10.68 33.91 -10.18
C TRP A 143 -9.82 35.16 -10.48
N LYS A 144 -10.25 36.34 -10.02
CA LYS A 144 -9.50 37.62 -10.14
C LYS A 144 -8.13 37.64 -9.43
N ARG A 145 -7.91 36.79 -8.41
CA ARG A 145 -6.64 36.71 -7.66
C ARG A 145 -5.63 35.76 -8.29
N LEU A 146 -6.03 34.98 -9.29
CA LEU A 146 -5.16 34.04 -10.03
C LEU A 146 -4.58 34.65 -11.31
N GLY A 147 -4.72 35.97 -11.52
CA GLY A 147 -4.22 36.66 -12.72
C GLY A 147 -4.99 36.35 -14.01
N ILE A 148 -6.09 35.59 -13.93
CA ILE A 148 -6.98 35.33 -15.06
C ILE A 148 -7.99 36.47 -15.13
N SER A 149 -7.61 37.54 -15.83
CA SER A 149 -8.53 38.59 -16.27
C SER A 149 -9.36 38.06 -17.43
N PRO A 150 -10.69 38.28 -17.47
CA PRO A 150 -11.42 38.13 -18.72
C PRO A 150 -10.78 39.08 -19.72
N ILE A 151 -10.32 38.51 -20.83
CA ILE A 151 -9.96 39.28 -22.02
C ILE A 151 -11.25 40.03 -22.38
N VAL A 152 -11.24 41.34 -22.14
CA VAL A 152 -12.26 42.26 -22.63
C VAL A 152 -12.32 42.13 -24.15
#